data_AF-A0A928WD83-F1
#
_entry.id   AF-A0A928WD83-F1
#
_cell.length_a   1.000
_cell.length_b   1.000
_cell.length_c   1.000
_cell.angle_alpha   90.00
_cell.angle_beta   90.00
_cell.angle_gamma   90.00
#
_symmetry.space_group_name_H-M   'P 1'
#
loop_
_entity.id
_entity.type
_entity.pdbx_description
1 polymer ?
#
loop_
_entity_poly.entity_id
_entity_poly.type
_entity_poly.pdbx_seq_one_letter_code
_entity_poly.pdbx_strand_id
1 'polypeptide(L)'
;AKLKSKKETIDRTIIKLHESGAIANKTEGLSRTIKIQNNPPSCQVLIPTQDLPEEYRYEKVEVKPDKKAITQAWKQGIEVEGTEVFQKQRVVYGLSKDIT
;
A
#
# COMPACT_ATOMS: atom_id res chain seq x y z
N ALA A 1 -9.00 3.36 20.94
CA ALA A 1 -10.34 3.05 20.40
C ALA A 1 -11.42 4.06 20.84
N LYS A 2 -11.67 4.25 22.16
CA LYS A 2 -12.77 5.11 22.67
C LYS A 2 -12.73 6.59 22.23
N LEU A 3 -11.55 7.21 22.14
CA LEU A 3 -11.40 8.62 21.75
C LEU A 3 -11.75 8.89 20.27
N LYS A 4 -11.44 7.94 19.36
CA LYS A 4 -11.78 8.05 17.94
C LYS A 4 -13.31 8.07 17.75
N SER A 5 -13.99 7.15 18.41
CA SER A 5 -15.46 7.04 18.38
C SER A 5 -16.18 8.30 18.90
N LYS A 6 -15.65 8.96 19.94
CA LYS A 6 -16.22 10.21 20.45
C LYS A 6 -16.07 11.37 19.45
N LYS A 7 -14.90 11.49 18.83
CA LYS A 7 -14.67 12.50 17.77
C LYS A 7 -15.61 12.28 16.59
N GLU A 8 -15.72 11.04 16.09
CA GLU A 8 -16.60 10.70 14.97
C GLU A 8 -18.06 11.04 15.26
N THR A 9 -18.51 10.84 16.50
CA THR A 9 -19.87 11.20 16.92
C THR A 9 -20.08 12.71 16.90
N ILE A 10 -19.11 13.49 17.37
CA ILE A 10 -19.16 14.96 17.36
C ILE A 10 -19.17 15.48 15.91
N ASP A 11 -18.26 14.99 15.08
CA ASP A 11 -18.13 15.38 13.68
C ASP A 11 -19.46 15.13 12.92
N ARG A 12 -20.08 13.96 13.12
CA ARG A 12 -21.38 13.63 12.52
C ARG A 12 -22.51 14.57 12.98
N THR A 13 -22.53 14.94 14.27
CA THR A 13 -23.54 15.87 14.79
C THR A 13 -23.36 17.27 14.20
N ILE A 14 -22.12 17.75 14.09
CA ILE A 14 -21.81 19.05 13.48
C ILE A 14 -22.29 19.07 12.02
N ILE A 15 -22.02 18.00 11.25
CA ILE A 15 -22.48 17.90 9.86
C ILE A 15 -24.02 17.97 9.78
N LYS A 16 -24.74 17.21 10.62
CA LYS A 16 -26.21 17.25 10.64
C LYS A 16 -26.77 18.65 10.95
N LEU A 17 -26.17 19.36 11.91
CA LEU A 17 -26.57 20.72 12.26
C LEU A 17 -26.31 21.69 11.11
N HIS A 18 -25.27 21.45 10.31
CA HIS A 18 -25.00 22.25 9.13
C HIS A 18 -25.99 21.96 8.01
N GLU A 19 -26.27 20.69 7.74
CA GLU A 19 -27.26 20.24 6.75
C GLU A 19 -28.67 20.77 7.09
N SER A 20 -29.00 20.90 8.38
CA SER A 20 -30.26 21.49 8.84
C SER A 20 -30.27 23.04 8.84
N GLY A 21 -29.17 23.69 8.45
CA GLY A 21 -29.02 25.15 8.45
C GLY A 21 -28.82 25.79 9.82
N ALA A 22 -28.64 25.01 10.89
CA ALA A 22 -28.46 25.52 12.25
C ALA A 22 -27.07 26.11 12.50
N ILE A 23 -26.06 25.70 11.72
CA ILE A 23 -24.71 26.29 11.75
C ILE A 23 -24.20 26.60 10.34
N ALA A 24 -23.46 27.69 10.21
CA ALA A 24 -22.83 28.10 8.96
C ALA A 24 -21.54 27.30 8.66
N ASN A 25 -21.06 27.38 7.42
CA ASN A 25 -19.81 26.76 6.97
C ASN A 25 -18.59 27.11 7.84
N LYS A 26 -18.59 28.31 8.44
CA LYS A 26 -17.62 28.74 9.45
C LYS A 26 -18.39 29.28 10.64
N THR A 27 -18.13 28.73 11.83
CA THR A 27 -18.69 29.20 13.09
C THR A 27 -17.57 29.46 14.08
N GLU A 28 -17.44 30.70 14.54
CA GLU A 28 -16.44 31.11 15.53
C GLU A 28 -17.06 31.06 16.93
N GLY A 29 -16.53 30.20 17.80
CA GLY A 29 -16.87 30.16 19.22
C GLY A 29 -15.83 30.85 20.08
N LEU A 30 -16.10 30.96 21.38
CA LEU A 30 -15.25 31.66 22.36
C LEU A 30 -13.80 31.16 22.41
N SER A 31 -13.56 29.87 22.16
CA SER A 31 -12.22 29.28 22.21
C SER A 31 -11.87 28.43 20.99
N ARG A 32 -12.84 28.14 20.12
CA ARG A 32 -12.67 27.21 18.99
C ARG A 32 -13.50 27.68 17.80
N THR A 33 -12.94 27.48 16.62
CA THR A 33 -13.65 27.71 15.35
C THR A 33 -13.96 26.37 14.71
N ILE A 34 -15.20 26.19 14.25
CA ILE A 34 -15.62 25.06 13.45
C ILE A 34 -15.66 25.52 11.98
N LYS A 35 -14.98 24.76 11.11
CA LYS A 35 -15.02 24.96 9.66
C LYS A 35 -15.46 23.66 9.02
N ILE A 36 -16.46 23.76 8.15
CA ILE A 36 -16.94 22.65 7.34
C ILE A 36 -16.31 22.81 5.97
N GLN A 37 -15.63 21.77 5.54
CA GLN A 37 -14.90 21.74 4.28
C GLN A 37 -15.24 20.44 3.57
N ASN A 38 -15.53 20.56 2.29
CA ASN A 38 -15.63 19.39 1.44
C ASN A 38 -14.21 18.89 1.14
N ASN A 39 -14.02 17.59 1.29
CA ASN A 39 -12.83 16.97 0.74
C ASN A 39 -12.82 17.17 -0.78
N PRO A 40 -11.64 17.24 -1.42
CA PRO A 40 -11.57 17.23 -2.87
C PRO A 40 -12.29 16.00 -3.41
N PRO A 41 -12.89 16.11 -4.61
CA PRO A 41 -13.61 15.00 -5.22
C PRO A 41 -12.67 13.80 -5.36
N SER A 42 -13.04 12.67 -4.76
CA SER A 42 -12.42 11.38 -5.02
C SER A 42 -13.24 10.63 -6.08
N CYS A 43 -12.58 9.76 -6.84
CA CYS A 43 -13.25 8.88 -7.78
C CYS A 43 -13.14 7.42 -7.34
N GLN A 44 -14.20 6.66 -7.58
CA GLN A 44 -14.18 5.21 -7.49
C GLN A 44 -14.23 4.65 -8.91
N VAL A 45 -13.29 3.77 -9.24
CA VAL A 45 -13.28 3.08 -10.53
C VAL A 45 -14.29 1.94 -10.49
N LEU A 46 -15.33 2.02 -11.33
CA LEU A 46 -16.44 1.05 -11.38
C LEU A 46 -16.27 -0.02 -12.47
N ILE A 47 -15.32 0.17 -13.38
CA ILE A 47 -15.05 -0.73 -14.50
C ILE A 47 -13.68 -1.39 -14.34
N PRO A 48 -13.42 -2.53 -15.01
CA PRO A 48 -12.08 -3.11 -15.04
C PRO A 48 -11.05 -2.10 -15.55
N THR A 49 -9.87 -2.07 -14.94
CA THR A 49 -8.81 -1.10 -15.27
C THR A 49 -8.40 -1.13 -16.74
N GLN A 50 -8.52 -2.29 -17.40
CA GLN A 50 -8.22 -2.45 -18.83
C GLN A 50 -9.20 -1.69 -19.74
N ASP A 51 -10.42 -1.42 -19.28
CA ASP A 51 -11.46 -0.75 -20.06
C ASP A 51 -11.45 0.78 -19.86
N LEU A 52 -10.58 1.29 -18.99
CA LEU A 52 -10.35 2.72 -18.83
C LEU A 52 -9.66 3.31 -20.07
N PRO A 53 -9.88 4.58 -20.40
CA PRO A 53 -9.10 5.28 -21.42
C PRO A 53 -7.61 5.28 -21.08
N GLU A 54 -6.75 5.23 -22.09
CA GLU A 54 -5.28 5.20 -21.93
C GLU A 54 -4.75 6.36 -21.08
N GLU A 55 -5.32 7.55 -21.25
CA GLU A 55 -4.96 8.77 -20.51
C GLU A 55 -5.16 8.65 -18.99
N TYR A 56 -6.00 7.72 -18.53
CA TYR A 56 -6.29 7.47 -17.10
C TYR A 56 -5.75 6.12 -16.61
N ARG A 57 -4.96 5.42 -17.42
CA ARG A 57 -4.28 4.19 -17.04
C ARG A 57 -2.80 4.48 -16.87
N TYR A 58 -2.16 3.80 -15.93
CA TYR A 58 -0.71 3.74 -15.84
C TYR A 58 -0.27 2.29 -15.74
N GLU A 59 0.76 1.94 -16.50
CA GLU A 59 1.39 0.63 -16.40
C GLU A 59 2.48 0.69 -15.34
N LYS A 60 2.31 -0.10 -14.27
CA LYS A 60 3.35 -0.23 -13.26
C LYS A 60 4.42 -1.21 -13.77
N VAL A 61 5.52 -0.68 -14.33
CA VAL A 61 6.70 -1.49 -14.66
C VAL A 61 7.42 -1.85 -13.36
N GLU A 62 7.24 -3.09 -12.91
CA GLU A 62 7.90 -3.58 -11.70
C GLU A 62 9.23 -4.23 -12.05
N VAL A 63 10.33 -3.50 -11.84
CA VAL A 63 11.68 -4.02 -12.02
C VAL A 63 12.03 -4.90 -10.82
N LYS A 64 12.21 -6.20 -11.06
CA LYS A 64 12.61 -7.19 -10.07
C LYS A 64 13.93 -7.85 -10.47
N PRO A 65 14.83 -8.13 -9.51
CA PRO A 65 16.05 -8.84 -9.80
C PRO A 65 15.75 -10.31 -10.13
N ASP A 66 16.21 -10.78 -11.28
CA ASP A 66 16.19 -12.21 -11.60
C ASP A 66 17.34 -12.94 -10.90
N LYS A 67 17.08 -13.34 -9.65
CA LYS A 67 18.05 -14.05 -8.81
C LYS A 67 18.51 -15.38 -9.43
N LYS A 68 17.69 -16.03 -10.26
CA LYS A 68 18.05 -17.29 -10.90
C LYS A 68 19.07 -17.05 -12.00
N ALA A 69 18.82 -16.06 -12.86
CA ALA A 69 19.76 -15.64 -13.89
C ALA A 69 21.09 -15.19 -13.28
N ILE A 70 21.04 -14.39 -12.20
CA ILE A 70 22.23 -13.95 -11.46
C ILE A 70 23.02 -15.16 -10.91
N THR A 71 22.34 -16.13 -10.29
CA THR A 71 23.00 -17.33 -9.76
C THR A 71 23.58 -18.21 -10.87
N GLN A 72 22.94 -18.28 -12.04
CA GLN A 72 23.46 -19.01 -13.20
C GLN A 72 24.68 -18.34 -13.81
N ALA A 73 24.66 -17.02 -13.98
CA ALA A 73 25.81 -16.23 -14.42
C ALA A 73 27.00 -16.44 -13.47
N TRP A 74 26.76 -16.39 -12.17
CA TRP A 74 27.79 -16.66 -11.16
C TRP A 74 28.37 -18.09 -11.27
N LYS A 75 27.53 -19.11 -11.50
CA LYS A 75 28.01 -20.49 -11.75
C LYS A 75 28.87 -20.61 -13.02
N GLN A 76 28.67 -19.73 -13.99
CA GLN A 76 29.46 -19.63 -15.22
C GLN A 76 30.72 -18.75 -15.06
N GLY A 77 30.96 -18.21 -13.86
CA GLY A 77 32.09 -17.32 -13.57
C GLY A 77 31.86 -15.86 -13.98
N ILE A 78 30.62 -15.48 -14.32
CA ILE A 78 30.25 -14.10 -14.69
C ILE A 78 29.68 -13.42 -13.44
N GLU A 79 30.36 -12.36 -12.98
CA GLU A 79 29.88 -11.53 -11.88
C GLU A 79 28.84 -10.52 -12.38
N VAL A 80 27.74 -10.39 -11.64
CA VAL A 80 26.70 -9.39 -11.94
C VAL A 80 26.85 -8.23 -10.96
N GLU A 81 27.04 -7.03 -11.49
CA GLU A 81 27.25 -5.82 -10.69
C GLU A 81 26.09 -5.57 -9.71
N GLY A 82 26.42 -5.17 -8.48
CA GLY A 82 25.44 -4.92 -7.43
C GLY A 82 24.83 -6.19 -6.81
N THR A 83 25.43 -7.37 -7.04
CA THR A 83 24.97 -8.63 -6.46
C THR A 83 26.02 -9.25 -5.55
N GLU A 84 25.58 -9.77 -4.40
CA GLU A 84 26.41 -10.54 -3.48
C GLU A 84 25.88 -11.97 -3.42
N VAL A 85 26.71 -12.94 -3.81
CA VAL A 85 26.31 -14.35 -3.89
C VAL A 85 26.77 -15.09 -2.65
N PHE A 86 25.81 -15.62 -1.89
CA PHE A 86 26.07 -16.39 -0.68
C PHE A 86 25.82 -17.88 -0.90
N GLN A 87 26.80 -18.70 -0.54
CA GLN A 87 26.63 -20.15 -0.49
C GLN A 87 26.64 -20.61 0.97
N LYS A 88 25.56 -21.25 1.41
CA LYS A 88 25.47 -21.88 2.73
C LYS A 88 25.68 -23.38 2.60
N GLN A 89 26.55 -23.94 3.44
CA GLN A 89 26.71 -25.38 3.55
C GLN A 89 25.65 -25.95 4.50
N ARG A 90 25.13 -27.13 4.17
CA ARG A 90 24.23 -27.89 5.05
C ARG A 90 24.66 -29.35 5.07
N VAL A 91 24.67 -29.95 6.26
CA VAL A 91 24.89 -31.39 6.44
C VAL A 91 23.65 -32.15 5.97
N VAL A 92 23.86 -33.20 5.17
CA VAL A 92 22.80 -34.10 4.69
C VAL A 92 23.18 -35.52 5.07
N TYR A 93 22.30 -36.20 5.80
CA TYR A 93 22.47 -37.61 6.17
C TYR A 93 21.68 -38.48 5.20
N GLY A 94 22.31 -39.51 4.66
CA GLY A 94 21.67 -40.54 3.84
C GLY A 94 21.93 -41.92 4.44
N LEU A 95 20.92 -42.79 4.42
CA LEU A 95 21.09 -44.20 4.77
C LEU A 95 21.64 -44.94 3.55
N SER A 96 22.90 -45.38 3.63
CA SER A 96 23.49 -46.29 2.64
C SER A 96 22.90 -47.69 2.86
N LYS A 97 22.10 -48.19 1.91
CA LYS A 97 21.67 -49.60 1.92
C LYS A 97 22.74 -50.46 1.28
N ASP A 98 23.78 -50.83 2.04
CA ASP A 98 24.70 -51.90 1.61
C ASP A 98 25.32 -52.58 2.84
N ILE A 99 24.58 -53.55 3.40
CA ILE A 99 25.15 -54.79 3.95
C ILE A 99 24.08 -55.87 3.72
N THR A 100 24.22 -56.64 2.63
CA THR A 100 23.66 -58.00 2.51
C THR A 100 24.80 -58.97 2.75
#